data_AF-A0A1M5I8N1-F1
#
_entry.id   AF-A0A1M5I8N1-F1
#
_cell.length_a   1.000
_cell.length_b   1.000
_cell.length_c   1.000
_cell.angle_alpha   90.00
_cell.angle_beta   90.00
_cell.angle_gamma   90.00
#
_symmetry.space_group_name_H-M   'P 1'
#
loop_
_entity.id
_entity.type
_entity.pdbx_description
1 polymer ?
#
loop_
_entity_poly.entity_id
_entity_poly.type
_entity_poly.pdbx_seq_one_letter_code
_entity_poly.pdbx_strand_id
1 'polypeptide(L)'
;MDHDTIARLIEAEPDTRKKFEIWSKNYEILRCNGRIFTRDTDGKELKRIYCCCENCKKDPQNALHADLFREFYNRSFDELQDELENQKDYGKKLKIWVDRFGIDYCVIYSDPERNKELSIIPQPNSHQEISTYNNMQYRLWKDHHFGPLAKGRVSASDLQSRIKSYNDQLSKSPFADKILEDTKKQLLEQYSTKATPSVKVYFDNLILGKPLDFEEKVLDVPELMNYIEANEAYLFYCYLHKDNMIIKDVFLIHSADVIAETDNGMTWGQIAKFFTMKAVANNVDIPYSDKNFMNLTDSQGKKISNKRVAFVANLKAFNPEQQFQIINELCDTYPAIPGVIALKQQLIVDYKELRQNSPLDENGEMIEEVKGLLSDYPRAEAPYKSAIEKFEKGIYERNALDDLRLSLELLLKEMLSNEKSLENQQGDLKKFLSTKGVSPEIANILWGYIEPMTKYHNKYVKHDDNIGKKDSEMILELTTTILKQIIKASSH
;
A
#
# COMPACT_ATOMS: atom_id res chain seq x y z
N MET A 1 -10.70 19.86 29.31
CA MET A 1 -11.19 21.14 29.84
C MET A 1 -10.72 22.23 28.90
N ASP A 2 -11.56 23.21 28.54
CA ASP A 2 -11.10 24.32 27.68
C ASP A 2 -10.08 25.21 28.41
N HIS A 3 -9.27 25.94 27.64
CA HIS A 3 -8.18 26.77 28.15
C HIS A 3 -8.68 27.87 29.11
N ASP A 4 -9.82 28.50 28.83
CA ASP A 4 -10.41 29.55 29.67
C ASP A 4 -10.83 29.03 31.05
N THR A 5 -11.39 27.82 31.10
CA THR A 5 -11.77 27.18 32.35
C THR A 5 -10.55 26.82 33.17
N ILE A 6 -9.48 26.32 32.53
CA ILE A 6 -8.21 26.06 33.22
C ILE A 6 -7.60 27.36 33.75
N ALA A 7 -7.61 28.44 32.96
CA ALA A 7 -7.10 29.74 33.35
C ALA A 7 -7.82 30.28 34.59
N ARG A 8 -9.17 30.24 34.60
CA ARG A 8 -9.98 30.66 35.75
C ARG A 8 -9.71 29.85 37.02
N LEU A 9 -9.54 28.53 36.89
CA LEU A 9 -9.22 27.67 38.04
C LEU A 9 -7.85 28.02 38.64
N ILE A 10 -6.85 28.23 37.79
CA ILE A 10 -5.51 28.63 38.23
C ILE A 10 -5.51 30.02 38.88
N GLU A 11 -6.32 30.95 38.36
CA GLU A 11 -6.41 32.30 38.92
C GLU A 11 -7.11 32.35 40.27
N ALA A 12 -8.13 31.49 40.48
CA ALA A 12 -8.87 31.39 41.72
C ALA A 12 -8.11 30.68 42.84
N GLU A 13 -7.09 29.89 42.51
CA GLU A 13 -6.28 29.18 43.49
C GLU A 13 -5.23 30.13 44.12
N PRO A 14 -5.18 30.33 45.45
CA PRO A 14 -4.14 31.13 46.08
C PRO A 14 -2.80 30.40 46.20
N ASP A 15 -2.79 29.07 46.34
CA ASP A 15 -1.57 28.29 46.57
C ASP A 15 -0.78 28.04 45.27
N THR A 16 0.49 28.43 45.26
CA THR A 16 1.34 28.31 44.06
C THR A 16 1.55 26.85 43.65
N ARG A 17 1.75 25.91 44.59
CA ARG A 17 1.95 24.49 44.23
C ARG A 17 0.70 23.94 43.55
N LYS A 18 -0.49 24.20 44.09
CA LYS A 18 -1.75 23.78 43.47
C LYS A 18 -1.97 24.39 42.08
N LYS A 19 -1.51 25.63 41.83
CA LYS A 19 -1.50 26.18 40.45
C LYS A 19 -0.68 25.33 39.50
N PHE A 20 0.52 24.91 39.92
CA PHE A 20 1.37 24.01 39.14
C PHE A 20 0.68 22.66 38.91
N GLU A 21 0.03 22.08 39.94
CA GLU A 21 -0.72 20.82 39.79
C GLU A 21 -1.88 20.91 38.80
N ILE A 22 -2.67 21.99 38.88
CA ILE A 22 -3.77 22.22 37.93
C ILE A 22 -3.21 22.39 36.52
N TRP A 23 -2.12 23.14 36.37
CA TRP A 23 -1.50 23.37 35.07
C TRP A 23 -0.92 22.07 34.50
N SER A 24 -0.10 21.33 35.26
CA SER A 24 0.58 20.10 34.78
C SER A 24 -0.38 18.95 34.48
N LYS A 25 -1.58 18.94 35.07
CA LYS A 25 -2.63 17.97 34.72
C LYS A 25 -3.27 18.22 33.35
N ASN A 26 -3.13 19.44 32.82
CA ASN A 26 -3.79 19.85 31.58
C ASN A 26 -2.79 20.22 30.46
N TYR A 27 -1.52 20.43 30.79
CA TYR A 27 -0.48 20.83 29.86
C TYR A 27 0.80 20.03 30.07
N GLU A 28 1.51 19.76 28.98
CA GLU A 28 2.77 19.04 29.02
C GLU A 28 3.91 19.95 29.51
N ILE A 29 4.41 19.70 30.71
CA ILE A 29 5.46 20.53 31.33
C ILE A 29 6.80 20.39 30.61
N LEU A 30 7.09 19.25 30.00
CA LEU A 30 8.33 19.06 29.24
C LEU A 30 8.40 19.99 28.01
N ARG A 31 7.26 20.36 27.42
CA ARG A 31 7.19 21.26 26.24
C ARG A 31 7.27 22.75 26.56
N CYS A 32 7.26 23.12 27.84
CA CYS A 32 7.04 24.51 28.21
C CYS A 32 8.30 25.39 28.10
N ASN A 33 9.49 24.79 27.84
CA ASN A 33 10.77 25.50 27.71
C ASN A 33 11.04 26.46 28.88
N GLY A 34 10.68 26.05 30.11
CA GLY A 34 10.84 26.84 31.33
C GLY A 34 9.86 28.01 31.45
N ARG A 35 8.73 27.97 30.74
CA ARG A 35 7.71 29.02 30.75
C ARG A 35 6.32 28.45 30.95
N ILE A 36 5.69 28.81 32.06
CA ILE A 36 4.35 28.36 32.42
C ILE A 36 3.42 29.56 32.37
N PHE A 37 2.47 29.51 31.44
CA PHE A 37 1.43 30.51 31.25
C PHE A 37 0.05 29.85 31.19
N THR A 38 -0.97 30.57 31.66
CA THR A 38 -2.35 30.31 31.28
C THR A 38 -2.61 30.85 29.88
N ARG A 39 -3.55 30.23 29.16
CA ARG A 39 -3.91 30.59 27.79
C ARG A 39 -5.42 30.80 27.69
N ASP A 40 -5.85 31.61 26.74
CA ASP A 40 -7.26 31.67 26.34
C ASP A 40 -7.60 30.54 25.35
N THR A 41 -8.86 30.44 24.95
CA THR A 41 -9.34 29.49 23.93
C THR A 41 -8.64 29.62 22.57
N ASP A 42 -8.09 30.80 22.24
CA ASP A 42 -7.34 31.03 21.01
C ASP A 42 -5.84 30.68 21.16
N GLY A 43 -5.44 30.19 22.34
CA GLY A 43 -4.09 29.76 22.66
C GLY A 43 -3.13 30.91 23.01
N LYS A 44 -3.64 32.13 23.14
CA LYS A 44 -2.87 33.32 23.48
C LYS A 44 -2.56 33.34 24.97
N GLU A 45 -1.33 33.70 25.31
CA GLU A 45 -0.88 33.77 26.70
C GLU A 45 -1.63 34.88 27.46
N LEU A 46 -2.24 34.50 28.59
CA LEU A 46 -2.98 35.42 29.47
C LEU A 46 -2.15 35.83 30.67
N LYS A 47 -1.78 34.86 31.52
CA LYS A 47 -1.10 35.12 32.78
C LYS A 47 0.10 34.20 32.97
N ARG A 48 1.21 34.81 33.37
CA ARG A 48 2.46 34.11 33.69
C ARG A 48 2.42 33.54 35.10
N ILE A 49 2.69 32.25 35.23
CA ILE A 49 2.91 31.57 36.51
C ILE A 49 4.42 31.51 36.80
N TYR A 50 5.22 31.12 35.80
CA TYR A 50 6.68 31.00 35.92
C TYR A 50 7.38 31.29 34.59
N CYS A 51 8.57 31.88 34.65
CA CYS A 51 9.45 32.05 33.49
C CYS A 51 10.92 32.03 33.89
N CYS A 52 11.72 31.25 33.17
CA CYS A 52 13.15 31.08 33.40
C CYS A 52 14.03 32.21 32.84
N CYS A 53 13.47 33.28 32.25
CA CYS A 53 14.29 34.33 31.62
C CYS A 53 15.07 35.19 32.65
N GLU A 54 16.20 35.75 32.22
CA GLU A 54 17.09 36.56 33.07
C GLU A 54 16.40 37.72 33.79
N ASN A 55 15.38 38.31 33.16
CA ASN A 55 14.61 39.38 33.77
C ASN A 55 13.71 38.88 34.91
N CYS A 56 13.12 37.67 34.78
CA CYS A 56 12.24 37.11 35.79
C CYS A 56 13.01 36.51 36.98
N LYS A 57 14.25 36.03 36.76
CA LYS A 57 15.13 35.53 37.84
C LYS A 57 15.42 36.55 38.95
N LYS A 58 15.24 37.85 38.68
CA LYS A 58 15.45 38.94 39.65
C LYS A 58 14.32 39.05 40.68
N ASP A 59 13.17 38.45 40.43
CA ASP A 59 12.04 38.43 41.36
C ASP A 59 12.24 37.31 42.40
N PRO A 60 12.29 37.63 43.72
CA PRO A 60 12.43 36.64 44.77
C PRO A 60 11.35 35.53 44.76
N GLN A 61 10.12 35.84 44.31
CA GLN A 61 9.06 34.83 44.19
C GLN A 61 9.33 33.84 43.06
N ASN A 62 10.09 34.25 42.03
CA ASN A 62 10.42 33.41 40.90
C ASN A 62 11.41 32.30 41.27
N ALA A 63 12.22 32.47 42.33
CA ALA A 63 13.08 31.41 42.86
C ALA A 63 12.27 30.23 43.41
N LEU A 64 11.25 30.49 44.24
CA LEU A 64 10.33 29.46 44.73
C LEU A 64 9.59 28.76 43.58
N HIS A 65 9.20 29.51 42.56
CA HIS A 65 8.53 28.96 41.38
C HIS A 65 9.49 28.13 40.51
N ALA A 66 10.78 28.45 40.50
CA ALA A 66 11.80 27.67 39.80
C ALA A 66 12.01 26.30 40.45
N ASP A 67 11.99 26.22 41.78
CA ASP A 67 12.10 24.95 42.51
C ASP A 67 10.87 24.07 42.26
N LEU A 68 9.66 24.65 42.32
CA LEU A 68 8.42 23.96 41.96
C LEU A 68 8.43 23.51 40.50
N PHE A 69 8.87 24.36 39.57
CA PHE A 69 9.02 23.99 38.18
C PHE A 69 9.90 22.75 38.02
N ARG A 70 11.07 22.76 38.67
CA ARG A 70 12.02 21.65 38.59
C ARG A 70 11.44 20.36 39.16
N GLU A 71 10.74 20.43 40.30
CA GLU A 71 10.08 19.26 40.88
C GLU A 71 9.08 18.62 39.91
N PHE A 72 8.17 19.43 39.32
CA PHE A 72 7.16 18.93 38.41
C PHE A 72 7.78 18.45 37.08
N TYR A 73 8.79 19.15 36.58
CA TYR A 73 9.53 18.74 35.39
C TYR A 73 10.22 17.39 35.61
N ASN A 74 10.96 17.24 36.72
CA ASN A 74 11.68 16.01 37.05
C ASN A 74 10.72 14.83 37.25
N ARG A 75 9.59 15.05 37.92
CA ARG A 75 8.55 14.03 38.06
C ARG A 75 8.03 13.57 36.69
N SER A 76 7.67 14.52 35.83
CA SER A 76 7.13 14.22 34.50
C SER A 76 8.16 13.59 33.57
N PHE A 77 9.43 13.91 33.76
CA PHE A 77 10.58 13.29 33.12
C PHE A 77 10.72 11.82 33.56
N ASP A 78 10.72 11.55 34.86
CA ASP A 78 10.86 10.19 35.40
C ASP A 78 9.66 9.31 35.01
N GLU A 79 8.44 9.84 35.06
CA GLU A 79 7.24 9.14 34.59
C GLU A 79 7.36 8.75 33.11
N LEU A 80 7.85 9.65 32.26
CA LEU A 80 8.10 9.34 30.84
C LEU A 80 9.19 8.28 30.67
N GLN A 81 10.29 8.42 31.41
CA GLN A 81 11.40 7.49 31.37
C GLN A 81 10.91 6.08 31.69
N ASP A 82 10.20 5.92 32.80
CA ASP A 82 9.65 4.64 33.23
C ASP A 82 8.66 4.08 32.19
N GLU A 83 7.79 4.92 31.62
CA GLU A 83 6.84 4.49 30.60
C GLU A 83 7.54 3.97 29.34
N LEU A 84 8.57 4.66 28.87
CA LEU A 84 9.35 4.27 27.69
C LEU A 84 10.22 3.03 27.95
N GLU A 85 10.85 2.92 29.12
CA GLU A 85 11.69 1.77 29.49
C GLU A 85 10.87 0.48 29.66
N ASN A 86 9.63 0.59 30.13
CA ASN A 86 8.72 -0.55 30.27
C ASN A 86 8.19 -1.09 28.93
N GLN A 87 8.31 -0.35 27.82
CA GLN A 87 7.93 -0.83 26.50
C GLN A 87 9.08 -1.56 25.81
N LYS A 88 8.85 -2.82 25.41
CA LYS A 88 9.81 -3.59 24.59
C LYS A 88 9.72 -3.29 23.10
N ASP A 89 8.53 -2.89 22.64
CA ASP A 89 8.28 -2.58 21.23
C ASP A 89 8.59 -1.11 20.94
N TYR A 90 9.48 -0.86 20.00
CA TYR A 90 9.90 0.49 19.65
C TYR A 90 8.78 1.31 18.99
N GLY A 91 7.92 0.68 18.20
CA GLY A 91 6.73 1.32 17.62
C GLY A 91 5.77 1.87 18.70
N LYS A 92 5.60 1.14 19.80
CA LYS A 92 4.84 1.61 20.97
C LYS A 92 5.51 2.78 21.68
N LYS A 93 6.85 2.77 21.83
CA LYS A 93 7.60 3.92 22.39
C LYS A 93 7.37 5.18 21.56
N LEU A 94 7.46 5.05 20.23
CA LEU A 94 7.19 6.15 19.30
C LEU A 94 5.76 6.66 19.44
N LYS A 95 4.78 5.75 19.55
CA LYS A 95 3.39 6.14 19.71
C LYS A 95 3.16 6.94 20.99
N ILE A 96 3.68 6.49 22.14
CA ILE A 96 3.61 7.24 23.41
C ILE A 96 4.18 8.65 23.24
N TRP A 97 5.34 8.75 22.58
CA TRP A 97 5.98 10.03 22.31
C TRP A 97 5.12 10.94 21.43
N VAL A 98 4.60 10.41 20.32
CA VAL A 98 3.76 11.16 19.37
C VAL A 98 2.44 11.59 20.01
N ASP A 99 1.79 10.73 20.79
CA ASP A 99 0.54 11.05 21.49
C ASP A 99 0.75 12.21 22.49
N ARG A 100 1.95 12.32 23.07
CA ARG A 100 2.31 13.33 24.08
C ARG A 100 2.86 14.63 23.49
N PHE A 101 3.70 14.54 22.46
CA PHE A 101 4.45 15.69 21.91
C PHE A 101 4.04 16.07 20.48
N GLY A 102 3.26 15.23 19.79
CA GLY A 102 2.87 15.41 18.40
C GLY A 102 4.02 15.08 17.43
N ILE A 103 4.08 15.85 16.34
CA ILE A 103 5.10 15.77 15.26
C ILE A 103 6.51 16.24 15.67
N ASP A 104 6.73 16.59 16.94
CA ASP A 104 7.99 17.16 17.44
C ASP A 104 8.83 16.05 18.12
N TYR A 105 9.33 15.13 17.31
CA TYR A 105 9.93 13.85 17.76
C TYR A 105 11.47 13.84 17.76
N CYS A 106 12.12 14.83 17.13
CA CYS A 106 13.58 15.02 17.19
C CYS A 106 14.03 15.72 18.48
N VAL A 107 13.09 16.01 19.39
CA VAL A 107 13.37 16.72 20.63
C VAL A 107 14.06 15.77 21.60
N ILE A 108 15.19 16.21 22.13
CA ILE A 108 15.86 15.54 23.25
C ILE A 108 15.51 16.35 24.50
N TYR A 109 14.89 15.70 25.48
CA TYR A 109 14.67 16.31 26.78
C TYR A 109 15.83 15.94 27.69
N SER A 110 16.52 16.95 28.22
CA SER A 110 17.64 16.75 29.12
C SER A 110 17.28 17.17 30.54
N ASP A 111 17.90 16.49 31.50
CA ASP A 111 18.03 16.91 32.88
C ASP A 111 19.53 17.10 33.17
N PRO A 112 20.04 18.34 33.03
CA PRO A 112 21.46 18.63 33.22
C PRO A 112 21.96 18.36 34.64
N GLU A 113 21.09 18.46 35.66
CA GLU A 113 21.48 18.27 37.06
C GLU A 113 21.70 16.79 37.36
N ARG A 114 20.91 15.91 36.73
CA ARG A 114 21.03 14.46 36.87
C ARG A 114 21.84 13.78 35.75
N ASN A 115 22.30 14.55 34.76
CA ASN A 115 23.00 14.06 33.57
C ASN A 115 22.22 12.95 32.85
N LYS A 116 20.91 13.15 32.68
CA LYS A 116 20.00 12.23 31.99
C LYS A 116 19.45 12.88 30.72
N GLU A 117 19.23 12.08 29.69
CA GLU A 117 18.57 12.49 28.45
C GLU A 117 17.48 11.48 28.09
N LEU A 118 16.35 12.00 27.59
CA LEU A 118 15.27 11.22 27.02
C LEU A 118 15.12 11.55 25.55
N SER A 119 15.15 10.50 24.74
CA SER A 119 14.99 10.56 23.31
C SER A 119 14.39 9.24 22.81
N ILE A 120 13.64 9.34 21.72
CA ILE A 120 13.17 8.20 20.95
C ILE A 120 13.99 8.00 19.67
N ILE A 121 15.03 8.80 19.44
CA ILE A 121 15.90 8.64 18.26
C ILE A 121 16.54 7.24 18.33
N PRO A 122 16.39 6.41 17.29
CA PRO A 122 16.89 5.04 17.31
C PRO A 122 18.41 5.03 17.28
N GLN A 123 19.00 3.94 17.77
CA GLN A 123 20.45 3.78 17.73
C GLN A 123 20.91 3.60 16.28
N PRO A 124 22.06 4.16 15.86
CA PRO A 124 22.52 4.14 14.46
C PRO A 124 22.67 2.74 13.84
N ASN A 125 22.84 1.70 14.67
CA ASN A 125 23.07 0.33 14.21
C ASN A 125 21.77 -0.52 14.20
N SER A 126 20.62 0.08 14.48
CA SER A 126 19.35 -0.62 14.67
C SER A 126 18.45 -0.43 13.45
N HIS A 127 18.76 -1.12 12.34
CA HIS A 127 18.05 -0.98 11.05
C HIS A 127 16.52 -1.09 11.19
N GLN A 128 16.03 -2.03 12.02
CA GLN A 128 14.59 -2.20 12.26
C GLN A 128 13.96 -1.00 12.98
N GLU A 129 14.64 -0.43 13.98
CA GLU A 129 14.13 0.76 14.70
C GLU A 129 14.22 2.00 13.82
N ILE A 130 15.29 2.16 13.05
CA ILE A 130 15.46 3.24 12.06
C ILE A 130 14.33 3.18 11.02
N SER A 131 14.07 2.00 10.45
CA SER A 131 12.97 1.77 9.51
C SER A 131 11.62 2.13 10.12
N THR A 132 11.36 1.66 11.35
CA THR A 132 10.10 1.94 12.07
C THR A 132 9.93 3.44 12.34
N TYR A 133 10.99 4.11 12.79
CA TYR A 133 11.04 5.55 13.02
C TYR A 133 10.74 6.31 11.72
N ASN A 134 11.54 6.10 10.68
CA ASN A 134 11.43 6.82 9.41
C ASN A 134 10.05 6.63 8.77
N ASN A 135 9.50 5.41 8.81
CA ASN A 135 8.15 5.14 8.31
C ASN A 135 7.06 5.90 9.08
N MET A 136 7.17 5.96 10.40
CA MET A 136 6.23 6.74 11.22
C MET A 136 6.38 8.23 10.93
N GLN A 137 7.62 8.74 10.81
CA GLN A 137 7.86 10.14 10.45
C GLN A 137 7.30 10.50 9.09
N TYR A 138 7.51 9.65 8.10
CA TYR A 138 6.97 9.85 6.77
C TYR A 138 5.46 10.06 6.81
N ARG A 139 4.74 9.19 7.53
CA ARG A 139 3.28 9.29 7.67
C ARG A 139 2.86 10.57 8.37
N LEU A 140 3.47 10.87 9.52
CA LEU A 140 3.12 12.03 10.33
C LEU A 140 3.37 13.34 9.59
N TRP A 141 4.52 13.49 8.92
CA TRP A 141 4.83 14.68 8.14
C TRP A 141 3.99 14.80 6.88
N LYS A 142 3.71 13.68 6.20
CA LYS A 142 2.79 13.67 5.07
C LYS A 142 1.40 14.12 5.51
N ASP A 143 0.88 13.60 6.61
CA ASP A 143 -0.45 13.98 7.14
C ASP A 143 -0.45 15.40 7.69
N HIS A 144 0.65 15.87 8.28
CA HIS A 144 0.77 17.26 8.71
C HIS A 144 0.79 18.24 7.53
N HIS A 145 1.49 17.88 6.45
CA HIS A 145 1.71 18.74 5.31
C HIS A 145 0.55 18.70 4.30
N PHE A 146 -0.13 17.55 4.15
CA PHE A 146 -1.19 17.32 3.16
C PHE A 146 -2.54 16.90 3.76
N GLY A 147 -2.62 16.59 5.06
CA GLY A 147 -3.83 16.09 5.69
C GLY A 147 -4.86 17.17 6.06
N PRO A 148 -6.06 16.76 6.52
CA PRO A 148 -7.20 17.66 6.78
C PRO A 148 -6.95 18.73 7.85
N LEU A 149 -5.99 18.49 8.74
CA LEU A 149 -5.61 19.40 9.83
C LEU A 149 -4.76 20.59 9.35
N ALA A 150 -4.21 20.54 8.13
CA ALA A 150 -3.59 21.69 7.49
C ALA A 150 -4.66 22.70 7.07
N LYS A 151 -5.13 23.52 8.04
CA LYS A 151 -6.17 24.56 7.91
C LYS A 151 -6.29 25.12 6.48
N GLY A 152 -7.21 24.56 5.69
CA GLY A 152 -7.61 25.08 4.39
C GLY A 152 -6.56 25.07 3.27
N ARG A 153 -5.45 24.34 3.40
CA ARG A 153 -4.45 24.19 2.33
C ARG A 153 -4.22 22.72 2.04
N VAL A 154 -5.13 22.12 1.27
CA VAL A 154 -4.74 20.96 0.48
C VAL A 154 -3.68 21.50 -0.49
N SER A 155 -2.42 21.12 -0.29
CA SER A 155 -1.32 21.60 -1.13
C SER A 155 -1.61 21.18 -2.57
N ALA A 156 -1.44 22.06 -3.55
CA ALA A 156 -1.59 21.67 -4.96
C ALA A 156 -0.61 20.56 -5.41
N SER A 157 0.31 20.13 -4.54
CA SER A 157 1.34 19.14 -4.81
C SER A 157 1.06 17.72 -4.27
N ASP A 158 0.04 17.47 -3.45
CA ASP A 158 -0.29 16.09 -3.01
C ASP A 158 -0.98 15.30 -4.14
N LEU A 159 -0.91 13.97 -4.05
CA LEU A 159 -1.48 13.06 -5.04
C LEU A 159 -2.97 13.31 -5.30
N GLN A 160 -3.78 13.47 -4.26
CA GLN A 160 -5.23 13.60 -4.41
C GLN A 160 -5.60 14.95 -5.05
N SER A 161 -4.90 16.03 -4.68
CA SER A 161 -5.06 17.32 -5.36
C SER A 161 -4.68 17.26 -6.82
N ARG A 162 -3.58 16.58 -7.16
CA ARG A 162 -3.13 16.40 -8.55
C ARG A 162 -4.13 15.58 -9.36
N ILE A 163 -4.62 14.46 -8.81
CA ILE A 163 -5.67 13.64 -9.43
C ILE A 163 -6.93 14.47 -9.65
N LYS A 164 -7.40 15.20 -8.64
CA LYS A 164 -8.57 16.05 -8.76
C LYS A 164 -8.40 17.12 -9.84
N SER A 165 -7.26 17.82 -9.85
CA SER A 165 -6.96 18.83 -10.87
C SER A 165 -6.92 18.24 -12.28
N TYR A 166 -6.33 17.06 -12.44
CA TYR A 166 -6.30 16.34 -13.71
C TYR A 166 -7.70 15.91 -14.17
N ASN A 167 -8.50 15.33 -13.29
CA ASN A 167 -9.89 14.94 -13.59
C ASN A 167 -10.78 16.16 -13.91
N ASP A 168 -10.59 17.27 -13.21
CA ASP A 168 -11.26 18.54 -13.52
C ASP A 168 -10.88 19.05 -14.91
N GLN A 169 -9.63 18.89 -15.35
CA GLN A 169 -9.19 19.24 -16.71
C GLN A 169 -9.80 18.32 -17.77
N LEU A 170 -9.80 17.00 -17.52
CA LEU A 170 -10.45 16.03 -18.40
C LEU A 170 -11.94 16.32 -18.60
N SER A 171 -12.66 16.67 -17.53
CA SER A 171 -14.10 16.98 -17.62
C SER A 171 -14.43 18.20 -18.47
N LYS A 172 -13.46 19.11 -18.68
CA LYS A 172 -13.62 20.39 -19.37
C LYS A 172 -13.15 20.36 -20.83
N SER A 173 -12.52 19.27 -21.26
CA SER A 173 -11.88 19.19 -22.58
C SER A 173 -12.27 17.91 -23.32
N PRO A 174 -12.60 18.01 -24.61
CA PRO A 174 -12.89 16.83 -25.43
C PRO A 174 -11.62 16.05 -25.84
N PHE A 175 -10.42 16.56 -25.56
CA PHE A 175 -9.14 15.97 -25.99
C PHE A 175 -8.37 15.33 -24.81
N ALA A 176 -8.86 14.18 -24.33
CA ALA A 176 -8.28 13.49 -23.18
C ALA A 176 -6.80 13.08 -23.38
N ASP A 177 -6.48 12.51 -24.54
CA ASP A 177 -5.12 12.04 -24.85
C ASP A 177 -4.10 13.18 -24.82
N LYS A 178 -4.48 14.34 -25.35
CA LYS A 178 -3.61 15.54 -25.35
C LYS A 178 -3.40 16.08 -23.94
N ILE A 179 -4.44 16.08 -23.09
CA ILE A 179 -4.31 16.48 -21.68
C ILE A 179 -3.35 15.52 -20.96
N LEU A 180 -3.45 14.22 -21.20
CA LEU A 180 -2.56 13.25 -20.59
C LEU A 180 -1.09 13.49 -21.00
N GLU A 181 -0.82 13.63 -22.29
CA GLU A 181 0.52 13.91 -22.80
C GLU A 181 1.08 15.22 -22.25
N ASP A 182 0.29 16.30 -22.28
CA ASP A 182 0.67 17.60 -21.76
C ASP A 182 0.91 17.55 -20.24
N THR A 183 0.07 16.83 -19.50
CA THR A 183 0.20 16.68 -18.03
C THR A 183 1.47 15.89 -17.66
N LYS A 184 1.74 14.78 -18.37
CA LYS A 184 2.99 14.01 -18.18
C LYS A 184 4.22 14.88 -18.46
N LYS A 185 4.20 15.61 -19.57
CA LYS A 185 5.29 16.50 -19.97
C LYS A 185 5.50 17.61 -18.95
N GLN A 186 4.43 18.26 -18.49
CA GLN A 186 4.49 19.32 -17.49
C GLN A 186 5.02 18.82 -16.15
N LEU A 187 4.63 17.61 -15.73
CA LEU A 187 5.13 16.99 -14.50
C LEU A 187 6.64 16.74 -14.59
N LEU A 188 7.11 16.12 -15.67
CA LEU A 188 8.53 15.89 -15.89
C LEU A 188 9.31 17.21 -16.02
N GLU A 189 8.76 18.22 -16.69
CA GLU A 189 9.38 19.54 -16.81
C GLU A 189 9.48 20.25 -15.44
N GLN A 190 8.41 20.18 -14.63
CA GLN A 190 8.39 20.73 -13.27
C GLN A 190 9.53 20.16 -12.42
N TYR A 191 9.70 18.84 -12.41
CA TYR A 191 10.69 18.18 -11.56
C TYR A 191 12.11 18.19 -12.16
N SER A 192 12.25 18.39 -13.47
CA SER A 192 13.57 18.54 -14.09
C SER A 192 14.14 19.96 -14.01
N THR A 193 13.30 21.00 -13.96
CA THR A 193 13.71 22.41 -14.08
C THR A 193 13.37 23.31 -12.88
N LYS A 194 12.28 23.04 -12.15
CA LYS A 194 11.75 23.95 -11.11
C LYS A 194 11.86 23.40 -9.69
N ALA A 195 11.97 22.07 -9.54
CA ALA A 195 12.16 21.44 -8.25
C ALA A 195 13.55 21.75 -7.66
N THR A 196 13.66 21.65 -6.34
CA THR A 196 14.98 21.74 -5.68
C THR A 196 15.87 20.57 -6.14
N PRO A 197 17.21 20.73 -6.11
CA PRO A 197 18.12 19.66 -6.52
C PRO A 197 17.85 18.34 -5.78
N SER A 198 17.55 18.39 -4.48
CA SER A 198 17.25 17.21 -3.67
C SER A 198 15.95 16.52 -4.08
N VAL A 199 14.86 17.27 -4.26
CA VAL A 199 13.56 16.70 -4.70
C VAL A 199 13.69 16.05 -6.08
N LYS A 200 14.42 16.70 -7.00
CA LYS A 200 14.69 16.16 -8.33
C LYS A 200 15.41 14.81 -8.26
N VAL A 201 16.50 14.72 -7.48
CA VAL A 201 17.27 13.47 -7.33
C VAL A 201 16.38 12.35 -6.80
N TYR A 202 15.54 12.61 -5.79
CA TYR A 202 14.63 11.59 -5.27
C TYR A 202 13.57 11.17 -6.30
N PHE A 203 12.99 12.11 -7.05
CA PHE A 203 11.99 11.81 -8.07
C PHE A 203 12.59 10.97 -9.22
N ASP A 204 13.77 11.33 -9.71
CA ASP A 204 14.48 10.58 -10.75
C ASP A 204 14.85 9.16 -10.26
N ASN A 205 15.31 9.04 -9.01
CA ASN A 205 15.61 7.74 -8.40
C ASN A 205 14.38 6.85 -8.28
N LEU A 206 13.23 7.41 -7.89
CA LEU A 206 11.96 6.68 -7.82
C LEU A 206 11.53 6.16 -9.21
N ILE A 207 11.65 6.98 -10.26
CA ILE A 207 11.38 6.55 -11.65
C ILE A 207 12.30 5.40 -12.07
N LEU A 208 13.56 5.40 -11.64
CA LEU A 208 14.53 4.35 -11.92
C LEU A 208 14.40 3.11 -11.03
N GLY A 209 13.37 3.03 -10.18
CA GLY A 209 13.15 1.90 -9.27
C GLY A 209 14.14 1.84 -8.10
N LYS A 210 14.71 2.97 -7.71
CA LYS A 210 15.70 3.10 -6.62
C LYS A 210 15.13 3.98 -5.50
N PRO A 211 14.10 3.54 -4.75
CA PRO A 211 13.54 4.32 -3.65
C PRO A 211 14.61 4.59 -2.57
N LEU A 212 14.36 5.60 -1.75
CA LEU A 212 15.20 5.88 -0.59
C LEU A 212 15.15 4.68 0.37
N ASP A 213 16.31 4.25 0.88
CA ASP A 213 16.39 3.20 1.89
C ASP A 213 16.04 3.79 3.27
N PHE A 214 14.93 3.30 3.84
CA PHE A 214 14.44 3.77 5.13
C PHE A 214 15.17 3.12 6.31
N GLU A 215 16.07 2.16 6.07
CA GLU A 215 16.80 1.42 7.09
C GLU A 215 18.26 1.87 7.23
N GLU A 216 18.78 2.62 6.25
CA GLU A 216 20.19 3.03 6.19
C GLU A 216 20.57 4.00 7.32
N LYS A 217 19.76 5.04 7.53
CA LYS A 217 20.00 6.07 8.54
C LYS A 217 18.71 6.75 8.99
N VAL A 218 18.77 7.42 10.14
CA VAL A 218 17.70 8.33 10.58
C VAL A 218 17.62 9.51 9.61
N LEU A 219 16.44 9.71 9.01
CA LEU A 219 16.21 10.81 8.09
C LEU A 219 15.95 12.10 8.86
N ASP A 220 16.61 13.18 8.45
CA ASP A 220 16.27 14.50 8.95
C ASP A 220 14.98 15.05 8.30
N VAL A 221 14.42 16.12 8.87
CA VAL A 221 13.17 16.69 8.39
C VAL A 221 13.28 17.19 6.94
N PRO A 222 14.33 17.94 6.53
CA PRO A 222 14.51 18.33 5.13
C PRO A 222 14.57 17.15 4.15
N GLU A 223 15.34 16.10 4.43
CA GLU A 223 15.44 14.89 3.59
C GLU A 223 14.08 14.23 3.44
N LEU A 224 13.40 14.03 4.56
CA LEU A 224 12.08 13.41 4.59
C LEU A 224 11.04 14.23 3.80
N MET A 225 11.02 15.56 3.98
CA MET A 225 10.09 16.44 3.28
C MET A 225 10.33 16.47 1.77
N ASN A 226 11.61 16.54 1.36
CA ASN A 226 11.97 16.47 -0.06
C ASN A 226 11.56 15.13 -0.68
N TYR A 227 11.75 14.03 0.06
CA TYR A 227 11.34 12.70 -0.38
C TYR A 227 9.82 12.54 -0.44
N ILE A 228 9.07 13.06 0.54
CA ILE A 228 7.59 13.09 0.53
C ILE A 228 7.09 13.81 -0.72
N GLU A 229 7.60 15.01 -1.02
CA GLU A 229 7.20 15.77 -2.21
C GLU A 229 7.51 15.02 -3.51
N ALA A 230 8.71 14.44 -3.62
CA ALA A 230 9.09 13.62 -4.76
C ALA A 230 8.20 12.37 -4.91
N ASN A 231 7.89 11.70 -3.80
CA ASN A 231 7.08 10.48 -3.81
C ASN A 231 5.63 10.76 -4.20
N GLU A 232 5.00 11.85 -3.73
CA GLU A 232 3.64 12.22 -4.16
C GLU A 232 3.58 12.51 -5.66
N ALA A 233 4.59 13.19 -6.21
CA ALA A 233 4.70 13.40 -7.64
C ALA A 233 4.96 12.11 -8.42
N TYR A 234 5.79 11.21 -7.89
CA TYR A 234 6.06 9.91 -8.49
C TYR A 234 4.80 9.04 -8.49
N LEU A 235 4.04 9.01 -7.39
CA LEU A 235 2.75 8.32 -7.32
C LEU A 235 1.77 8.90 -8.36
N PHE A 236 1.76 10.21 -8.55
CA PHE A 236 0.95 10.84 -9.60
C PHE A 236 1.48 10.52 -11.01
N TYR A 237 2.80 10.45 -11.20
CA TYR A 237 3.41 9.99 -12.44
C TYR A 237 3.00 8.54 -12.75
N CYS A 238 3.07 7.64 -11.78
CA CYS A 238 2.58 6.27 -11.90
C CYS A 238 1.09 6.25 -12.21
N TYR A 239 0.29 7.08 -11.55
CA TYR A 239 -1.13 7.23 -11.84
C TYR A 239 -1.35 7.60 -13.32
N LEU A 240 -0.68 8.63 -13.84
CA LEU A 240 -0.77 9.01 -15.26
C LEU A 240 -0.27 7.92 -16.23
N HIS A 241 0.64 7.05 -15.80
CA HIS A 241 1.15 5.93 -16.62
C HIS A 241 0.24 4.70 -16.54
N LYS A 242 -0.48 4.51 -15.43
CA LYS A 242 -1.50 3.47 -15.23
C LYS A 242 -2.86 3.85 -15.82
N ASP A 243 -3.18 5.15 -15.90
CA ASP A 243 -4.48 5.70 -16.31
C ASP A 243 -4.84 5.57 -17.79
N ASN A 244 -4.00 4.94 -18.60
CA ASN A 244 -4.43 4.61 -19.96
C ASN A 244 -5.45 3.45 -20.03
N MET A 245 -5.92 2.94 -18.88
CA MET A 245 -7.06 2.03 -18.84
C MET A 245 -8.09 2.42 -17.80
N ILE A 246 -8.78 3.54 -18.01
CA ILE A 246 -10.08 3.75 -17.38
C ILE A 246 -11.07 2.76 -17.98
N ILE A 247 -11.77 1.98 -17.14
CA ILE A 247 -12.92 1.21 -17.63
C ILE A 247 -13.98 2.21 -18.10
N LYS A 248 -14.22 2.26 -19.41
CA LYS A 248 -15.12 3.24 -20.02
C LYS A 248 -16.47 3.16 -19.34
N ASP A 249 -17.10 4.32 -19.11
CA ASP A 249 -18.44 4.41 -18.52
C ASP A 249 -19.45 3.52 -19.26
N VAL A 250 -19.35 3.43 -20.58
CA VAL A 250 -20.16 2.55 -21.43
C VAL A 250 -19.98 1.08 -21.04
N PHE A 251 -18.76 0.66 -20.70
CA PHE A 251 -18.47 -0.70 -20.25
C PHE A 251 -18.97 -0.97 -18.83
N LEU A 252 -18.90 0.01 -17.92
CA LEU A 252 -19.49 -0.10 -16.58
C LEU A 252 -21.01 -0.23 -16.66
N ILE A 253 -21.66 0.54 -17.54
CA ILE A 253 -23.09 0.45 -17.82
C ILE A 253 -23.43 -0.92 -18.41
N HIS A 254 -22.66 -1.38 -19.40
CA HIS A 254 -22.84 -2.70 -20.00
C HIS A 254 -22.71 -3.83 -18.96
N SER A 255 -21.73 -3.72 -18.06
CA SER A 255 -21.54 -4.67 -16.96
C SER A 255 -22.77 -4.70 -16.05
N ALA A 256 -23.35 -3.55 -15.74
CA ALA A 256 -24.59 -3.45 -14.96
C ALA A 256 -25.80 -4.01 -15.71
N ASP A 257 -25.88 -3.81 -17.03
CA ASP A 257 -26.97 -4.35 -17.85
C ASP A 257 -27.00 -5.87 -17.88
N VAL A 258 -25.81 -6.50 -17.85
CA VAL A 258 -25.64 -7.96 -17.80
C VAL A 258 -25.81 -8.50 -16.37
N ILE A 259 -25.06 -7.97 -15.40
CA ILE A 259 -24.98 -8.54 -14.05
C ILE A 259 -26.21 -8.16 -13.20
N ALA A 260 -26.69 -6.92 -13.34
CA ALA A 260 -27.87 -6.41 -12.64
C ALA A 260 -29.11 -6.40 -13.55
N GLU A 261 -29.22 -7.38 -14.45
CA GLU A 261 -30.42 -7.63 -15.24
C GLU A 261 -31.62 -7.97 -14.31
N THR A 262 -32.83 -7.51 -14.65
CA THR A 262 -34.03 -7.60 -13.82
C THR A 262 -34.47 -9.04 -13.56
N ASP A 263 -34.50 -9.87 -14.59
CA ASP A 263 -35.13 -11.19 -14.58
C ASP A 263 -34.10 -12.31 -14.38
N ASN A 264 -32.93 -12.19 -15.03
CA ASN A 264 -31.90 -13.23 -15.03
C ASN A 264 -30.60 -12.82 -14.32
N GLY A 265 -30.53 -11.60 -13.80
CA GLY A 265 -29.37 -11.05 -13.11
C GLY A 265 -29.46 -11.13 -11.58
N MET A 266 -28.50 -10.49 -10.91
CA MET A 266 -28.46 -10.42 -9.46
C MET A 266 -29.63 -9.61 -8.87
N THR A 267 -30.12 -10.03 -7.72
CA THR A 267 -31.03 -9.24 -6.90
C THR A 267 -30.29 -8.09 -6.23
N TRP A 268 -31.00 -7.00 -5.91
CA TRP A 268 -30.39 -5.87 -5.20
C TRP A 268 -29.77 -6.29 -3.85
N GLY A 269 -30.41 -7.19 -3.10
CA GLY A 269 -29.86 -7.66 -1.83
C GLY A 269 -28.50 -8.36 -1.98
N GLN A 270 -28.30 -9.10 -3.08
CA GLN A 270 -27.00 -9.71 -3.40
C GLN A 270 -25.96 -8.64 -3.78
N ILE A 271 -26.36 -7.66 -4.61
CA ILE A 271 -25.50 -6.55 -5.03
C ILE A 271 -25.04 -5.73 -3.81
N ALA A 272 -25.98 -5.26 -2.98
CA ALA A 272 -25.68 -4.47 -1.79
C ALA A 272 -24.75 -5.21 -0.82
N LYS A 273 -24.98 -6.51 -0.61
CA LYS A 273 -24.10 -7.35 0.23
C LYS A 273 -22.69 -7.46 -0.35
N PHE A 274 -22.56 -7.71 -1.65
CA PHE A 274 -21.27 -7.84 -2.33
C PHE A 274 -20.49 -6.53 -2.28
N PHE A 275 -21.11 -5.40 -2.67
CA PHE A 275 -20.44 -4.10 -2.65
C PHE A 275 -20.08 -3.64 -1.24
N THR A 276 -20.91 -3.90 -0.23
CA THR A 276 -20.57 -3.61 1.17
C THR A 276 -19.35 -4.40 1.62
N MET A 277 -19.25 -5.69 1.24
CA MET A 277 -18.07 -6.50 1.54
C MET A 277 -16.81 -5.93 0.88
N LYS A 278 -16.90 -5.51 -0.39
CA LYS A 278 -15.77 -4.92 -1.12
C LYS A 278 -15.39 -3.54 -0.62
N ALA A 279 -16.36 -2.72 -0.24
CA ALA A 279 -16.18 -1.43 0.40
C ALA A 279 -15.36 -1.55 1.69
N VAL A 280 -15.73 -2.49 2.58
CA VAL A 280 -14.98 -2.76 3.81
C VAL A 280 -13.57 -3.29 3.52
N ALA A 281 -13.43 -4.24 2.59
CA ALA A 281 -12.13 -4.84 2.28
C ALA A 281 -11.14 -3.83 1.68
N ASN A 282 -11.64 -2.87 0.90
CA ASN A 282 -10.81 -1.88 0.21
C ASN A 282 -10.77 -0.51 0.93
N ASN A 283 -11.46 -0.37 2.06
CA ASN A 283 -11.63 0.90 2.77
C ASN A 283 -12.16 2.03 1.85
N VAL A 284 -13.24 1.73 1.10
CA VAL A 284 -13.90 2.63 0.14
C VAL A 284 -15.34 2.88 0.60
N ASP A 285 -15.76 4.15 0.64
CA ASP A 285 -17.15 4.51 0.90
C ASP A 285 -17.99 4.38 -0.38
N ILE A 286 -19.05 3.57 -0.32
CA ILE A 286 -19.99 3.39 -1.43
C ILE A 286 -21.28 4.21 -1.21
N PRO A 287 -21.87 4.77 -2.28
CA PRO A 287 -23.08 5.58 -2.17
C PRO A 287 -24.31 4.76 -1.73
N TYR A 288 -24.39 3.47 -2.10
CA TYR A 288 -25.57 2.65 -1.86
C TYR A 288 -25.25 1.31 -1.21
N SER A 289 -25.52 1.20 0.09
CA SER A 289 -25.26 -0.01 0.90
C SER A 289 -26.52 -0.65 1.53
N ASP A 290 -27.67 0.04 1.51
CA ASP A 290 -28.92 -0.49 2.09
C ASP A 290 -29.41 -1.71 1.29
N LYS A 291 -29.73 -2.79 1.99
CA LYS A 291 -30.30 -4.02 1.40
C LYS A 291 -31.72 -3.81 0.91
N ASN A 292 -32.44 -2.84 1.45
CA ASN A 292 -33.77 -2.46 1.01
C ASN A 292 -33.68 -1.37 -0.07
N PHE A 293 -33.85 -1.79 -1.33
CA PHE A 293 -33.77 -0.90 -2.49
C PHE A 293 -34.71 0.31 -2.39
N MET A 294 -35.86 0.17 -1.72
CA MET A 294 -36.85 1.25 -1.59
C MET A 294 -36.39 2.44 -0.76
N ASN A 295 -35.33 2.27 0.04
CA ASN A 295 -34.76 3.31 0.89
C ASN A 295 -33.66 4.11 0.19
N LEU A 296 -33.24 3.70 -1.01
CA LEU A 296 -32.13 4.35 -1.68
C LEU A 296 -32.56 5.69 -2.29
N THR A 297 -31.84 6.73 -1.91
CA THR A 297 -31.95 8.08 -2.47
C THR A 297 -30.60 8.55 -2.98
N ASP A 298 -30.60 9.30 -4.08
CA ASP A 298 -29.40 9.98 -4.55
C ASP A 298 -28.97 11.11 -3.59
N SER A 299 -27.86 11.78 -3.91
CA SER A 299 -27.32 12.88 -3.12
C SER A 299 -28.25 14.09 -2.98
N GLN A 300 -29.34 14.15 -3.75
CA GLN A 300 -30.37 15.19 -3.70
C GLN A 300 -31.66 14.71 -3.00
N GLY A 301 -31.64 13.50 -2.41
CA GLY A 301 -32.78 12.92 -1.71
C GLY A 301 -33.85 12.32 -2.62
N LYS A 302 -33.58 12.16 -3.92
CA LYS A 302 -34.51 11.57 -4.88
C LYS A 302 -34.36 10.05 -4.90
N LYS A 303 -35.48 9.33 -4.84
CA LYS A 303 -35.50 7.86 -4.90
C LYS A 303 -34.85 7.33 -6.17
N ILE A 304 -34.00 6.32 -6.02
CA ILE A 304 -33.42 5.61 -7.15
C ILE A 304 -34.47 4.70 -7.78
N SER A 305 -34.68 4.85 -9.08
CA SER A 305 -35.69 4.09 -9.81
C SER A 305 -35.18 2.75 -10.37
N ASN A 306 -33.86 2.56 -10.49
CA ASN A 306 -33.29 1.40 -11.18
C ASN A 306 -32.03 0.85 -10.50
N LYS A 307 -32.02 -0.46 -10.23
CA LYS A 307 -30.90 -1.17 -9.59
C LYS A 307 -29.59 -1.08 -10.38
N ARG A 308 -29.65 -0.99 -11.71
CA ARG A 308 -28.48 -0.82 -12.58
C ARG A 308 -27.78 0.52 -12.32
N VAL A 309 -28.54 1.58 -12.07
CA VAL A 309 -28.00 2.91 -11.74
C VAL A 309 -27.24 2.89 -10.41
N ALA A 310 -27.82 2.23 -9.40
CA ALA A 310 -27.16 2.08 -8.11
C ALA A 310 -25.90 1.18 -8.20
N PHE A 311 -25.93 0.13 -9.03
CA PHE A 311 -24.78 -0.73 -9.30
C PHE A 311 -23.61 0.06 -9.93
N VAL A 312 -23.87 0.84 -10.99
CA VAL A 312 -22.83 1.67 -11.64
C VAL A 312 -22.28 2.72 -10.67
N ALA A 313 -23.14 3.38 -9.90
CA ALA A 313 -22.69 4.37 -8.92
C ALA A 313 -21.81 3.76 -7.83
N ASN A 314 -22.12 2.55 -7.37
CA ASN A 314 -21.25 1.81 -6.46
C ASN A 314 -19.92 1.44 -7.12
N LEU A 315 -19.91 0.93 -8.36
CA LEU A 315 -18.67 0.65 -9.10
C LEU A 315 -17.78 1.88 -9.23
N LYS A 316 -18.36 3.03 -9.55
CA LYS A 316 -17.65 4.31 -9.72
C LYS A 316 -17.00 4.84 -8.43
N ALA A 317 -17.37 4.30 -7.27
CA ALA A 317 -16.69 4.64 -6.02
C ALA A 317 -15.29 3.98 -5.90
N PHE A 318 -15.03 2.93 -6.67
CA PHE A 318 -13.76 2.20 -6.69
C PHE A 318 -12.82 2.71 -7.79
N ASN A 319 -11.51 2.54 -7.61
CA ASN A 319 -10.52 2.87 -8.65
C ASN A 319 -10.56 1.85 -9.83
N PRO A 320 -9.96 2.14 -11.00
CA PRO A 320 -10.05 1.27 -12.18
C PRO A 320 -9.59 -0.19 -11.95
N GLU A 321 -8.54 -0.41 -11.16
CA GLU A 321 -8.07 -1.75 -10.82
C GLU A 321 -9.07 -2.52 -9.96
N GLN A 322 -9.65 -1.85 -8.96
CA GLN A 322 -10.71 -2.41 -8.13
C GLN A 322 -11.98 -2.65 -8.93
N GLN A 323 -12.33 -1.76 -9.87
CA GLN A 323 -13.45 -1.97 -10.79
C GLN A 323 -13.23 -3.22 -11.65
N PHE A 324 -12.03 -3.40 -12.21
CA PHE A 324 -11.66 -4.59 -12.96
C PHE A 324 -11.81 -5.85 -12.10
N GLN A 325 -11.23 -5.86 -10.90
CA GLN A 325 -11.30 -7.00 -9.98
C GLN A 325 -12.74 -7.34 -9.60
N ILE A 326 -13.53 -6.32 -9.27
CA ILE A 326 -14.93 -6.47 -8.89
C ILE A 326 -15.74 -7.09 -10.03
N ILE A 327 -15.62 -6.55 -11.25
CA ILE A 327 -16.36 -7.08 -12.42
C ILE A 327 -15.88 -8.51 -12.72
N ASN A 328 -14.56 -8.76 -12.69
CA ASN A 328 -14.02 -10.09 -12.94
C ASN A 328 -14.52 -11.11 -11.90
N GLU A 329 -14.52 -10.76 -10.61
CA GLU A 329 -14.99 -11.64 -9.54
C GLU A 329 -16.50 -11.88 -9.60
N LEU A 330 -17.28 -10.87 -9.98
CA LEU A 330 -18.72 -11.05 -10.22
C LEU A 330 -18.95 -12.02 -11.39
N CYS A 331 -18.15 -11.92 -12.44
CA CYS A 331 -18.21 -12.87 -13.55
C CYS A 331 -17.85 -14.31 -13.14
N ASP A 332 -16.82 -14.46 -12.29
CA ASP A 332 -16.39 -15.76 -11.76
C ASP A 332 -17.41 -16.38 -10.80
N THR A 333 -18.09 -15.54 -10.01
CA THR A 333 -19.06 -15.99 -9.00
C THR A 333 -20.40 -16.37 -9.64
N TYR A 334 -20.78 -15.72 -10.74
CA TYR A 334 -22.09 -15.90 -11.39
C TYR A 334 -21.97 -16.28 -12.87
N PRO A 335 -21.27 -17.37 -13.23
CA PRO A 335 -21.05 -17.75 -14.63
C PRO A 335 -22.34 -18.18 -15.35
N ALA A 336 -23.39 -18.53 -14.59
CA ALA A 336 -24.68 -18.96 -15.14
C ALA A 336 -25.57 -17.79 -15.64
N ILE A 337 -25.24 -16.53 -15.31
CA ILE A 337 -26.01 -15.37 -15.80
C ILE A 337 -25.75 -15.21 -17.31
N PRO A 338 -26.80 -15.11 -18.15
CA PRO A 338 -26.64 -14.92 -19.59
C PRO A 338 -25.77 -13.70 -19.92
N GLY A 339 -24.72 -13.91 -20.73
CA GLY A 339 -23.82 -12.84 -21.20
C GLY A 339 -22.59 -12.60 -20.32
N VAL A 340 -22.51 -13.18 -19.12
CA VAL A 340 -21.36 -12.96 -18.20
C VAL A 340 -20.03 -13.48 -18.76
N ILE A 341 -20.03 -14.63 -19.43
CA ILE A 341 -18.81 -15.19 -20.04
C ILE A 341 -18.25 -14.24 -21.11
N ALA A 342 -19.12 -13.72 -21.98
CA ALA A 342 -18.73 -12.76 -23.01
C ALA A 342 -18.26 -11.43 -22.41
N LEU A 343 -18.96 -10.93 -21.37
CA LEU A 343 -18.56 -9.76 -20.61
C LEU A 343 -17.16 -9.93 -20.01
N LYS A 344 -16.87 -11.09 -19.41
CA LYS A 344 -15.55 -11.39 -18.83
C LYS A 344 -14.46 -11.43 -19.90
N GLN A 345 -14.71 -12.09 -21.02
CA GLN A 345 -13.78 -12.12 -22.15
C GLN A 345 -13.46 -10.71 -22.63
N GLN A 346 -14.50 -9.88 -22.79
CA GLN A 346 -14.31 -8.49 -23.21
C GLN A 346 -13.58 -7.66 -22.16
N LEU A 347 -13.91 -7.83 -20.87
CA LEU A 347 -13.21 -7.17 -19.76
C LEU A 347 -11.70 -7.47 -19.82
N ILE A 348 -11.33 -8.73 -20.02
CA ILE A 348 -9.93 -9.13 -20.03
C ILE A 348 -9.23 -8.65 -21.31
N VAL A 349 -9.87 -8.74 -22.47
CA VAL A 349 -9.27 -8.28 -23.73
C VAL A 349 -9.06 -6.77 -23.72
N ASP A 350 -10.09 -6.02 -23.35
CA ASP A 350 -10.07 -4.55 -23.42
C ASP A 350 -9.34 -3.94 -22.22
N TYR A 351 -9.28 -4.66 -21.08
CA TYR A 351 -8.75 -4.12 -19.83
C TYR A 351 -7.73 -4.99 -19.05
N LYS A 352 -6.98 -5.89 -19.72
CA LYS A 352 -5.95 -6.75 -19.09
C LYS A 352 -4.91 -6.06 -18.19
N GLU A 353 -4.43 -4.87 -18.54
CA GLU A 353 -3.40 -4.13 -17.77
C GLU A 353 -3.90 -3.63 -16.40
N LEU A 354 -5.21 -3.66 -16.12
CA LEU A 354 -5.79 -3.30 -14.80
C LEU A 354 -5.79 -4.47 -13.81
N ARG A 355 -5.35 -5.64 -14.25
CA ARG A 355 -5.27 -6.83 -13.43
C ARG A 355 -4.18 -6.65 -12.38
N GLN A 356 -4.54 -6.64 -11.10
CA GLN A 356 -3.56 -6.82 -10.04
C GLN A 356 -3.45 -8.29 -9.65
N ASN A 357 -2.26 -8.69 -9.21
CA ASN A 357 -1.94 -10.03 -8.72
C ASN A 357 -2.25 -11.10 -9.77
N SER A 358 -1.81 -10.88 -11.01
CA SER A 358 -1.51 -12.02 -11.87
C SER A 358 -0.29 -12.71 -11.27
N PRO A 359 -0.22 -14.05 -11.21
CA PRO A 359 1.04 -14.73 -10.90
C PRO A 359 2.14 -14.35 -11.90
N LEU A 360 1.76 -13.83 -13.06
CA LEU A 360 2.66 -13.24 -14.04
C LEU A 360 3.33 -11.94 -13.53
N ASP A 361 2.64 -11.15 -12.71
CA ASP A 361 3.18 -9.90 -12.15
C ASP A 361 4.10 -10.21 -10.97
N GLU A 362 3.71 -11.16 -10.11
CA GLU A 362 4.52 -11.61 -8.97
C GLU A 362 5.75 -12.41 -9.41
N ASN A 363 5.66 -13.17 -10.52
CA ASN A 363 6.76 -13.97 -11.07
C ASN A 363 7.41 -13.35 -12.33
N GLY A 364 7.13 -12.09 -12.66
CA GLY A 364 7.49 -11.49 -13.95
C GLY A 364 8.98 -11.59 -14.27
N GLU A 365 9.85 -11.27 -13.31
CA GLU A 365 11.30 -11.41 -13.46
C GLU A 365 11.72 -12.86 -13.72
N MET A 366 11.12 -13.82 -13.00
CA MET A 366 11.43 -15.24 -13.15
C MET A 366 10.93 -15.80 -14.49
N ILE A 367 9.76 -15.35 -14.96
CA ILE A 367 9.19 -15.75 -16.25
C ILE A 367 10.06 -15.24 -17.39
N GLU A 368 10.50 -13.98 -17.34
CA GLU A 368 11.40 -13.43 -18.37
C GLU A 368 12.76 -14.13 -18.35
N GLU A 369 13.30 -14.44 -17.17
CA GLU A 369 14.52 -15.25 -17.05
C GLU A 369 14.33 -16.63 -17.68
N VAL A 370 13.23 -17.33 -17.40
CA VAL A 370 12.94 -18.66 -17.97
C VAL A 370 12.70 -18.59 -19.48
N LYS A 371 12.04 -17.55 -20.00
CA LYS A 371 11.93 -17.31 -21.45
C LYS A 371 13.33 -17.17 -22.07
N GLY A 372 14.23 -16.44 -21.42
CA GLY A 372 15.63 -16.33 -21.83
C GLY A 372 16.35 -17.68 -21.82
N LEU A 373 16.22 -18.45 -20.74
CA LEU A 373 16.83 -19.78 -20.61
C LEU A 373 16.27 -20.81 -21.63
N LEU A 374 14.98 -20.72 -21.96
CA LEU A 374 14.34 -21.60 -22.93
C LEU A 374 14.65 -21.25 -24.38
N SER A 375 15.30 -20.10 -24.66
CA SER A 375 15.69 -19.75 -26.03
C SER A 375 16.67 -20.77 -26.65
N ASP A 376 17.43 -21.49 -25.82
CA ASP A 376 18.28 -22.61 -26.22
C ASP A 376 17.50 -23.93 -26.44
N TYR A 377 16.21 -23.97 -26.09
CA TYR A 377 15.33 -25.15 -26.14
C TYR A 377 14.00 -24.82 -26.83
N PRO A 378 14.01 -24.53 -28.15
CA PRO A 378 12.85 -23.96 -28.86
C PRO A 378 11.61 -24.88 -28.84
N ARG A 379 11.80 -26.20 -28.73
CA ARG A 379 10.69 -27.15 -28.59
C ARG A 379 9.94 -26.96 -27.27
N ALA A 380 10.64 -26.66 -26.19
CA ALA A 380 10.07 -26.40 -24.88
C ALA A 380 9.57 -24.94 -24.75
N GLU A 381 10.20 -24.00 -25.44
CA GLU A 381 9.87 -22.57 -25.41
C GLU A 381 8.47 -22.28 -25.97
N ALA A 382 8.12 -22.87 -27.12
CA ALA A 382 6.85 -22.62 -27.81
C ALA A 382 5.61 -22.90 -26.92
N PRO A 383 5.46 -24.09 -26.30
CA PRO A 383 4.34 -24.35 -25.40
C PRO A 383 4.41 -23.50 -24.12
N TYR A 384 5.60 -23.15 -23.62
CA TYR A 384 5.71 -22.25 -22.46
C TYR A 384 5.14 -20.87 -22.77
N LYS A 385 5.55 -20.25 -23.88
CA LYS A 385 5.01 -18.95 -24.33
C LYS A 385 3.50 -19.01 -24.54
N SER A 386 3.02 -20.08 -25.17
CA SER A 386 1.59 -20.34 -25.38
C SER A 386 0.80 -20.44 -24.07
N ALA A 387 1.38 -21.02 -23.01
CA ALA A 387 0.79 -21.00 -21.68
C ALA A 387 0.77 -19.58 -21.11
N ILE A 388 1.91 -18.86 -21.11
CA ILE A 388 2.00 -17.49 -20.58
C ILE A 388 0.95 -16.57 -21.22
N GLU A 389 0.81 -16.61 -22.56
CA GLU A 389 -0.21 -15.83 -23.27
C GLU A 389 -1.65 -16.14 -22.82
N LYS A 390 -1.95 -17.40 -22.45
CA LYS A 390 -3.27 -17.78 -21.93
C LYS A 390 -3.49 -17.24 -20.52
N PHE A 391 -2.47 -17.31 -19.67
CA PHE A 391 -2.51 -16.72 -18.34
C PHE A 391 -2.66 -15.19 -18.39
N GLU A 392 -2.01 -14.52 -19.35
CA GLU A 392 -2.16 -13.07 -19.61
C GLU A 392 -3.60 -12.72 -20.00
N LYS A 393 -4.24 -13.58 -20.80
CA LYS A 393 -5.64 -13.45 -21.23
C LYS A 393 -6.65 -13.96 -20.19
N GLY A 394 -6.20 -14.33 -19.00
CA GLY A 394 -7.05 -14.87 -17.93
C GLY A 394 -7.78 -16.17 -18.28
N ILE A 395 -7.24 -16.93 -19.23
CA ILE A 395 -7.71 -18.24 -19.65
C ILE A 395 -7.01 -19.27 -18.76
N TYR A 396 -7.65 -19.62 -17.64
CA TYR A 396 -7.13 -20.57 -16.65
C TYR A 396 -7.61 -22.00 -16.91
N GLU A 397 -7.67 -22.39 -18.17
CA GLU A 397 -8.30 -23.64 -18.61
C GLU A 397 -7.27 -24.77 -18.76
N ARG A 398 -7.80 -25.97 -18.99
CA ARG A 398 -7.05 -27.21 -19.28
C ARG A 398 -5.90 -27.01 -20.26
N ASN A 399 -6.15 -26.28 -21.35
CA ASN A 399 -5.18 -26.05 -22.42
C ASN A 399 -3.94 -25.26 -21.96
N ALA A 400 -4.06 -24.36 -21.00
CA ALA A 400 -2.94 -23.59 -20.45
C ALA A 400 -2.04 -24.47 -19.58
N LEU A 401 -2.64 -25.41 -18.83
CA LEU A 401 -1.89 -26.36 -18.01
C LEU A 401 -1.24 -27.46 -18.87
N ASP A 402 -1.95 -27.96 -19.88
CA ASP A 402 -1.38 -28.93 -20.83
C ASP A 402 -0.13 -28.36 -21.54
N ASP A 403 -0.15 -27.06 -21.88
CA ASP A 403 1.01 -26.37 -22.45
C ASP A 403 2.20 -26.28 -21.46
N LEU A 404 1.96 -25.95 -20.19
CA LEU A 404 3.00 -25.95 -19.15
C LEU A 404 3.64 -27.33 -18.98
N ARG A 405 2.79 -28.38 -18.91
CA ARG A 405 3.24 -29.78 -18.84
C ARG A 405 4.07 -30.16 -20.07
N LEU A 406 3.60 -29.80 -21.26
CA LEU A 406 4.26 -30.12 -22.52
C LEU A 406 5.64 -29.44 -22.62
N SER A 407 5.74 -28.19 -22.18
CA SER A 407 7.02 -27.48 -22.11
C SER A 407 8.05 -28.24 -21.27
N LEU A 408 7.68 -28.64 -20.05
CA LEU A 408 8.56 -29.40 -19.17
C LEU A 408 8.94 -30.78 -19.75
N GLU A 409 7.99 -31.48 -20.37
CA GLU A 409 8.28 -32.76 -21.03
C GLU A 409 9.30 -32.61 -22.15
N LEU A 410 9.10 -31.60 -23.02
CA LEU A 410 9.98 -31.36 -24.16
C LEU A 410 11.38 -30.93 -23.73
N LEU A 411 11.49 -30.10 -22.68
CA LEU A 411 12.78 -29.74 -22.10
C LEU A 411 13.53 -31.00 -21.65
N LEU A 412 12.88 -31.89 -20.90
CA LEU A 412 13.51 -33.11 -20.41
C LEU A 412 13.90 -34.07 -21.53
N LYS A 413 13.05 -34.23 -22.55
CA LYS A 413 13.39 -35.05 -23.73
C LYS A 413 14.65 -34.56 -24.43
N GLU A 414 14.77 -33.25 -24.59
CA GLU A 414 15.91 -32.61 -25.23
C GLU A 414 17.19 -32.75 -24.37
N MET A 415 17.13 -32.38 -23.09
CA MET A 415 18.28 -32.45 -22.17
C MET A 415 18.76 -33.87 -21.89
N LEU A 416 17.83 -34.83 -21.82
CA LEU A 416 18.14 -36.23 -21.52
C LEU A 416 18.34 -37.08 -22.79
N SER A 417 18.18 -36.48 -23.97
CA SER A 417 18.27 -37.15 -25.28
C SER A 417 17.44 -38.44 -25.33
N ASN A 418 16.17 -38.36 -24.92
CA ASN A 418 15.23 -39.46 -24.93
C ASN A 418 13.83 -39.02 -25.40
N GLU A 419 12.90 -39.97 -25.57
CA GLU A 419 11.52 -39.67 -25.98
C GLU A 419 10.48 -40.16 -24.95
N LYS A 420 10.87 -40.26 -23.67
CA LYS A 420 9.98 -40.72 -22.59
C LYS A 420 8.95 -39.64 -22.23
N SER A 421 7.74 -40.07 -21.85
CA SER A 421 6.74 -39.14 -21.28
C SER A 421 7.22 -38.58 -19.95
N LEU A 422 6.68 -37.42 -19.54
CA LEU A 422 7.11 -36.73 -18.32
C LEU A 422 7.14 -37.64 -17.08
N GLU A 423 6.14 -38.51 -16.87
CA GLU A 423 6.06 -39.42 -15.73
C GLU A 423 7.19 -40.46 -15.68
N ASN A 424 7.78 -40.77 -16.84
CA ASN A 424 8.79 -41.81 -16.99
C ASN A 424 10.23 -41.26 -16.96
N GLN A 425 10.41 -39.95 -16.69
CA GLN A 425 11.72 -39.30 -16.71
C GLN A 425 12.53 -39.45 -15.41
N GLN A 426 11.94 -39.94 -14.31
CA GLN A 426 12.58 -39.92 -12.98
C GLN A 426 14.00 -40.48 -12.96
N GLY A 427 14.17 -41.68 -13.51
CA GLY A 427 15.43 -42.41 -13.45
C GLY A 427 16.53 -41.71 -14.26
N ASP A 428 16.19 -41.19 -15.43
CA ASP A 428 17.15 -40.55 -16.33
C ASP A 428 17.49 -39.14 -15.85
N LEU A 429 16.50 -38.39 -15.36
CA LEU A 429 16.72 -37.07 -14.76
C LEU A 429 17.67 -37.15 -13.56
N LYS A 430 17.46 -38.10 -12.64
CA LYS A 430 18.36 -38.27 -11.49
C LYS A 430 19.79 -38.61 -11.91
N LYS A 431 19.96 -39.50 -12.90
CA LYS A 431 21.28 -39.85 -13.45
C LYS A 431 21.95 -38.62 -14.06
N PHE A 432 21.22 -37.88 -14.89
CA PHE A 432 21.71 -36.68 -15.55
C PHE A 432 22.12 -35.59 -14.54
N LEU A 433 21.29 -35.30 -13.55
CA LEU A 433 21.63 -34.32 -12.52
C LEU A 433 22.85 -34.77 -11.70
N SER A 434 22.98 -36.06 -11.43
CA SER A 434 24.16 -36.60 -10.76
C SER A 434 25.45 -36.43 -11.56
N THR A 435 25.42 -36.57 -12.90
CA THR A 435 26.61 -36.29 -13.74
C THR A 435 26.96 -34.81 -13.78
N LYS A 436 26.03 -33.94 -13.39
CA LYS A 436 26.19 -32.49 -13.24
C LYS A 436 26.55 -32.05 -11.82
N GLY A 437 26.87 -33.00 -10.93
CA GLY A 437 27.30 -32.70 -9.56
C GLY A 437 26.17 -32.36 -8.59
N VAL A 438 24.91 -32.56 -8.98
CA VAL A 438 23.75 -32.38 -8.11
C VAL A 438 23.58 -33.60 -7.20
N SER A 439 23.36 -33.37 -5.91
CA SER A 439 23.19 -34.48 -4.96
C SER A 439 21.89 -35.27 -5.21
N PRO A 440 21.87 -36.58 -4.91
CA PRO A 440 20.66 -37.39 -5.04
C PRO A 440 19.46 -36.83 -4.27
N GLU A 441 19.68 -36.20 -3.13
CA GLU A 441 18.64 -35.56 -2.30
C GLU A 441 17.99 -34.39 -3.04
N ILE A 442 18.79 -33.50 -3.65
CA ILE A 442 18.28 -32.38 -4.45
C ILE A 442 17.55 -32.89 -5.70
N ALA A 443 18.10 -33.90 -6.38
CA ALA A 443 17.44 -34.52 -7.54
C ALA A 443 16.10 -35.18 -7.15
N ASN A 444 16.01 -35.76 -5.95
CA ASN A 444 14.77 -36.28 -5.40
C ASN A 444 13.76 -35.17 -5.08
N ILE A 445 14.21 -34.03 -4.53
CA ILE A 445 13.35 -32.87 -4.26
C ILE A 445 12.77 -32.31 -5.56
N LEU A 446 13.60 -32.10 -6.59
CA LEU A 446 13.13 -31.62 -7.89
C LEU A 446 12.08 -32.55 -8.50
N TRP A 447 12.35 -33.87 -8.48
CA TRP A 447 11.35 -34.84 -8.91
C TRP A 447 10.08 -34.83 -8.05
N GLY A 448 10.23 -34.60 -6.74
CA GLY A 448 9.13 -34.46 -5.79
C GLY A 448 8.19 -33.30 -6.09
N TYR A 449 8.60 -32.31 -6.88
CA TYR A 449 7.70 -31.28 -7.42
C TYR A 449 7.07 -31.68 -8.76
N ILE A 450 7.80 -32.40 -9.62
CA ILE A 450 7.31 -32.88 -10.92
C ILE A 450 6.21 -33.94 -10.76
N GLU A 451 6.41 -34.90 -9.84
CA GLU A 451 5.51 -36.04 -9.68
C GLU A 451 4.08 -35.63 -9.26
N PRO A 452 3.87 -34.78 -8.23
CA PRO A 452 2.54 -34.28 -7.89
C PRO A 452 1.88 -33.53 -9.06
N MET A 453 2.63 -32.75 -9.83
CA MET A 453 2.11 -32.04 -11.01
C MET A 453 1.61 -33.01 -12.08
N THR A 454 2.36 -34.07 -12.39
CA THR A 454 1.90 -35.08 -13.35
C THR A 454 0.64 -35.81 -12.86
N LYS A 455 0.57 -36.12 -11.56
CA LYS A 455 -0.64 -36.71 -10.94
C LYS A 455 -1.83 -35.77 -11.00
N TYR A 456 -1.61 -34.47 -10.75
CA TYR A 456 -2.64 -33.45 -10.86
C TYR A 456 -3.19 -33.37 -12.29
N HIS A 457 -2.32 -33.29 -13.29
CA HIS A 457 -2.73 -33.29 -14.69
C HIS A 457 -3.48 -34.58 -15.08
N ASN A 458 -2.97 -35.73 -14.64
CA ASN A 458 -3.63 -37.00 -14.97
C ASN A 458 -5.00 -37.14 -14.30
N LYS A 459 -5.21 -36.55 -13.13
CA LYS A 459 -6.47 -36.64 -12.39
C LYS A 459 -7.51 -35.62 -12.83
N TYR A 460 -7.12 -34.36 -12.94
CA TYR A 460 -8.06 -33.25 -13.13
C TYR A 460 -8.08 -32.75 -14.58
N VAL A 461 -6.91 -32.64 -15.21
CA VAL A 461 -6.82 -32.13 -16.59
C VAL A 461 -7.33 -33.17 -17.61
N LYS A 462 -7.19 -34.48 -17.35
CA LYS A 462 -7.68 -35.54 -18.29
C LYS A 462 -9.17 -35.88 -18.19
N HIS A 463 -9.84 -35.55 -17.08
CA HIS A 463 -11.17 -36.09 -16.75
C HIS A 463 -12.21 -35.03 -16.29
N ASP A 464 -11.84 -33.76 -16.12
CA ASP A 464 -12.75 -32.72 -15.61
C ASP A 464 -12.41 -31.34 -16.22
N ASP A 465 -13.42 -30.50 -16.46
CA ASP A 465 -13.27 -29.15 -17.04
C ASP A 465 -13.21 -28.05 -15.97
N ASN A 466 -13.33 -28.41 -14.68
CA ASN A 466 -13.42 -27.44 -13.59
C ASN A 466 -12.10 -27.27 -12.83
N ILE A 467 -11.10 -26.71 -13.49
CA ILE A 467 -9.81 -26.37 -12.87
C ILE A 467 -9.91 -25.00 -12.20
N GLY A 468 -9.71 -24.94 -10.89
CA GLY A 468 -9.78 -23.68 -10.15
C GLY A 468 -8.62 -22.75 -10.48
N LYS A 469 -8.90 -21.45 -10.65
CA LYS A 469 -7.91 -20.38 -10.90
C LYS A 469 -6.66 -20.53 -10.02
N LYS A 470 -6.84 -20.64 -8.70
CA LYS A 470 -5.74 -20.73 -7.73
C LYS A 470 -4.79 -21.91 -8.00
N ASP A 471 -5.33 -23.05 -8.40
CA ASP A 471 -4.52 -24.23 -8.72
C ASP A 471 -3.74 -23.99 -10.01
N SER A 472 -4.37 -23.42 -11.04
CA SER A 472 -3.70 -23.07 -12.30
C SER A 472 -2.53 -22.12 -12.08
N GLU A 473 -2.73 -21.12 -11.24
CA GLU A 473 -1.71 -20.13 -10.85
C GLU A 473 -0.52 -20.80 -10.13
N MET A 474 -0.79 -21.71 -9.20
CA MET A 474 0.26 -22.47 -8.50
C MET A 474 1.02 -23.41 -9.44
N ILE A 475 0.33 -24.03 -10.41
CA ILE A 475 0.97 -24.89 -11.41
C ILE A 475 1.91 -24.09 -12.31
N LEU A 476 1.54 -22.86 -12.71
CA LEU A 476 2.42 -21.97 -13.47
C LEU A 476 3.72 -21.65 -12.70
N GLU A 477 3.59 -21.25 -11.43
CA GLU A 477 4.74 -20.91 -10.57
C GLU A 477 5.67 -22.11 -10.37
N LEU A 478 5.10 -23.28 -10.06
CA LEU A 478 5.86 -24.52 -9.88
C LEU A 478 6.56 -24.94 -11.18
N THR A 479 5.85 -24.92 -12.31
CA THR A 479 6.44 -25.28 -13.61
C THR A 479 7.61 -24.36 -13.95
N THR A 480 7.40 -23.04 -13.82
CA THR A 480 8.42 -22.03 -14.11
C THR A 480 9.65 -22.22 -13.24
N THR A 481 9.45 -22.47 -11.94
CA THR A 481 10.53 -22.77 -11.00
C THR A 481 11.28 -24.04 -11.40
N ILE A 482 10.59 -25.13 -11.74
CA ILE A 482 11.21 -26.40 -12.13
C ILE A 482 12.05 -26.22 -13.40
N LEU A 483 11.52 -25.56 -14.43
CA LEU A 483 12.24 -25.26 -15.67
C LEU A 483 13.55 -24.52 -15.38
N LYS A 484 13.47 -23.43 -14.60
CA LYS A 484 14.64 -22.64 -14.18
C LYS A 484 15.68 -23.49 -13.48
N GLN A 485 15.27 -24.26 -12.46
CA GLN A 485 16.20 -25.03 -11.63
C GLN A 485 16.86 -26.17 -12.41
N ILE A 486 16.13 -26.85 -13.29
CA ILE A 486 16.69 -27.93 -14.12
C ILE A 486 17.71 -27.38 -15.10
N ILE A 487 17.40 -26.28 -15.80
CA ILE A 487 18.34 -25.65 -16.74
C ILE A 487 19.59 -25.20 -15.99
N LYS A 488 19.44 -24.44 -14.89
CA LYS A 488 20.59 -23.98 -14.10
C LYS A 488 21.45 -25.12 -13.55
N ALA A 489 20.83 -26.18 -13.04
CA ALA A 489 21.53 -27.35 -12.54
C ALA A 489 22.28 -28.12 -13.65
N SER A 490 21.94 -27.90 -14.92
CA SER A 490 22.59 -28.52 -16.06
C SER A 490 23.73 -27.69 -16.67
N SER A 491 23.74 -26.38 -16.40
CA SER A 491 24.66 -25.40 -17.00
C SER A 491 26.05 -25.34 -16.36
N HIS A 492 26.45 -26.36 -15.59
CA HIS A 492 27.80 -26.51 -15.03
C HIS A 492 28.47 -27.79 -15.53
#